data_AF-A0A7S2A3Y7-F1
#
_entry.id   AF-A0A7S2A3Y7-F1
#
_cell.length_a   1.000
_cell.length_b   1.000
_cell.length_c   1.000
_cell.angle_alpha   90.00
_cell.angle_beta   90.00
_cell.angle_gamma   90.00
#
_symmetry.space_group_name_H-M   'P 1'
#
loop_
_entity.id
_entity.type
_entity.pdbx_description
1 polymer ?
#
loop_
_entity_poly.entity_id
_entity_poly.type
_entity_poly.pdbx_seq_one_letter_code
_entity_poly.pdbx_strand_id
1 'polypeptide(L)'
;VRRTLEIGCGTGVATVFLAKRLRESPADSCSELPLEPEHHATDVNEDAIRITLQTAEANGLPRESVVATKCNLAGPLLDRLGGTVDVLIFNPPYVPTPDEEVGGTGIEASWAGGKDGRRVIDKALPQIARLLSWPHGAAYMITVDDNRPEQIAKLMIKEYGILVQPLVRRRARNEYLTVQKMTLTKKLTDPLISVEGACR
;
A
#
# COMPACT_ATOMS: atom_id res chain seq x y z
N VAL A 1 4.91 6.87 14.36
CA VAL A 1 4.68 5.78 13.40
C VAL A 1 5.45 4.57 13.92
N ARG A 2 4.78 3.45 14.16
CA ARG A 2 5.35 2.18 14.64
C ARG A 2 5.52 1.17 13.52
N ARG A 3 4.60 1.15 12.55
CA ARG A 3 4.63 0.18 11.45
C ARG A 3 4.24 0.79 10.12
N THR A 4 5.00 0.45 9.09
CA THR A 4 4.74 0.87 7.71
C THR A 4 4.66 -0.34 6.79
N LEU A 5 3.91 -0.22 5.70
CA LEU A 5 3.81 -1.24 4.66
C LEU A 5 3.81 -0.60 3.27
N GLU A 6 4.68 -1.02 2.38
CA GLU A 6 4.57 -0.75 0.94
C GLU A 6 4.08 -2.01 0.22
N ILE A 7 2.98 -1.88 -0.54
CA ILE A 7 2.51 -2.93 -1.44
C ILE A 7 3.06 -2.64 -2.85
N GLY A 8 3.68 -3.63 -3.48
CA GLY A 8 4.32 -3.48 -4.79
C GLY A 8 5.57 -2.61 -4.72
N CYS A 9 6.55 -3.03 -3.93
CA CYS A 9 7.69 -2.18 -3.57
C CYS A 9 8.67 -1.91 -4.72
N GLY A 10 8.72 -2.74 -5.76
CA GLY A 10 9.59 -2.52 -6.91
C GLY A 10 11.05 -2.31 -6.50
N THR A 11 11.58 -1.10 -6.68
CA THR A 11 12.96 -0.76 -6.31
C THR A 11 13.15 -0.48 -4.81
N GLY A 12 12.07 -0.38 -4.04
CA GLY A 12 12.08 -0.11 -2.60
C GLY A 12 12.31 1.35 -2.22
N VAL A 13 12.37 2.26 -3.19
CA VAL A 13 12.72 3.67 -2.95
C VAL A 13 11.73 4.35 -1.99
N ALA A 14 10.43 4.07 -2.09
CA ALA A 14 9.45 4.71 -1.22
C ALA A 14 9.56 4.22 0.24
N THR A 15 9.62 2.91 0.47
CA THR A 15 9.88 2.34 1.82
C THR A 15 11.18 2.87 2.40
N VAL A 16 12.28 2.84 1.65
CA VAL A 16 13.59 3.27 2.13
C VAL A 16 13.62 4.76 2.45
N PHE A 17 13.01 5.59 1.60
CA PHE A 17 12.86 7.03 1.85
C PHE A 17 12.08 7.29 3.14
N LEU A 18 10.92 6.62 3.31
CA LEU A 18 10.09 6.78 4.50
C LEU A 18 10.84 6.34 5.77
N ALA A 19 11.53 5.19 5.72
CA ALA A 19 12.33 4.69 6.83
C ALA A 19 13.41 5.69 7.27
N LYS A 20 14.16 6.26 6.32
CA LYS A 20 15.15 7.30 6.64
C LYS A 20 14.54 8.53 7.29
N ARG A 21 13.42 9.02 6.76
CA ARG A 21 12.74 10.20 7.31
C ARG A 21 12.20 9.97 8.72
N LEU A 22 11.70 8.77 9.00
CA LEU A 22 11.22 8.43 10.33
C LEU A 22 12.36 8.28 11.34
N ARG A 23 13.53 7.81 10.92
CA ARG A 23 14.75 7.75 11.75
C ARG A 23 15.35 9.14 12.03
N GLU A 24 15.30 10.03 11.05
CA GLU A 24 15.81 11.41 11.17
C GLU A 24 14.86 12.33 11.95
N SER A 25 13.60 11.92 12.15
CA SER A 25 12.63 12.70 12.91
C SER A 25 12.95 12.60 14.40
N PRO A 26 13.16 13.72 15.12
CA PRO A 26 13.39 13.70 16.55
C PRO A 26 12.21 13.01 17.23
N ALA A 27 12.44 11.88 17.90
CA ALA A 27 11.48 11.38 18.86
C ALA A 27 11.33 12.46 19.94
N ASP A 28 10.10 12.91 20.19
CA ASP A 28 9.81 13.75 21.36
C ASP A 28 10.48 13.10 22.58
N SER A 29 11.27 13.90 23.30
CA SER A 29 12.24 13.50 24.33
C SER A 29 11.63 12.89 25.61
N CYS A 30 10.47 12.26 25.52
CA CYS A 30 9.65 11.84 26.66
C CYS A 30 9.38 10.33 26.74
N SER A 31 10.01 9.48 25.91
CA SER A 31 9.88 8.02 26.06
C SER A 31 11.23 7.30 26.11
N GLU A 32 11.36 6.40 27.08
CA GLU A 32 12.45 5.41 27.17
C GLU A 32 12.58 4.67 25.83
N LEU A 33 13.74 4.87 25.18
CA LEU A 33 14.18 4.28 23.90
C LEU A 33 13.14 4.32 22.76
N PRO A 34 13.30 5.15 21.72
CA PRO A 34 12.41 5.10 20.57
C PRO A 34 12.52 3.70 19.92
N LEU A 35 11.43 2.94 19.99
CA LEU A 35 11.28 1.71 19.21
C LEU A 35 11.36 2.11 17.74
N GLU A 36 12.41 1.65 17.06
CA GLU A 36 12.57 1.81 15.62
C GLU A 36 11.32 1.28 14.90
N PRO A 37 10.72 2.03 13.96
CA PRO A 37 9.54 1.57 13.24
C PRO A 37 9.86 0.30 12.44
N GLU A 38 8.89 -0.61 12.37
CA GLU A 38 8.98 -1.80 11.54
C GLU A 38 8.51 -1.48 10.11
N HIS A 39 9.37 -1.69 9.11
CA HIS A 39 9.05 -1.42 7.72
C HIS A 39 8.82 -2.73 6.96
N HIS A 40 7.60 -2.93 6.46
CA HIS A 40 7.26 -4.07 5.60
C HIS A 40 7.19 -3.62 4.15
N ALA A 41 7.62 -4.48 3.25
CA ALA A 41 7.48 -4.29 1.81
C ALA A 41 7.01 -5.60 1.18
N THR A 42 6.12 -5.54 0.19
CA THR A 42 5.70 -6.73 -0.57
C THR A 42 5.81 -6.51 -2.05
N ASP A 43 6.10 -7.59 -2.78
CA ASP A 43 6.07 -7.61 -4.22
C ASP A 43 5.83 -9.04 -4.72
N VAL A 44 5.23 -9.18 -5.90
CA VAL A 44 5.10 -10.49 -6.55
C VAL A 44 6.40 -10.92 -7.23
N ASN A 45 7.24 -9.95 -7.61
CA ASN A 45 8.52 -10.15 -8.28
C ASN A 45 9.65 -10.34 -7.24
N GLU A 46 10.36 -11.46 -7.36
CA GLU A 46 11.49 -11.79 -6.48
C GLU A 46 12.69 -10.85 -6.65
N ASP A 47 12.90 -10.35 -7.87
CA ASP A 47 13.94 -9.34 -8.14
C ASP A 47 13.62 -8.04 -7.41
N ALA A 48 12.34 -7.63 -7.34
CA ALA A 48 11.92 -6.44 -6.59
C ALA A 48 12.19 -6.59 -5.08
N ILE A 49 11.94 -7.77 -4.52
CA ILE A 49 12.29 -8.07 -3.12
C ILE A 49 13.80 -7.93 -2.90
N ARG A 50 14.62 -8.55 -3.76
CA ARG A 50 16.08 -8.46 -3.67
C ARG A 50 16.57 -7.02 -3.81
N ILE A 51 16.08 -6.28 -4.81
CA ILE A 51 16.46 -4.89 -5.06
C ILE A 51 16.03 -4.00 -3.89
N THR A 52 14.85 -4.19 -3.31
CA THR A 52 14.38 -3.42 -2.16
C THR A 52 15.32 -3.55 -0.97
N LEU A 53 15.79 -4.77 -0.66
CA LEU A 53 16.75 -5.02 0.41
C LEU A 53 18.12 -4.40 0.10
N GLN A 54 18.59 -4.49 -1.15
CA GLN A 54 19.83 -3.84 -1.60
C GLN A 54 19.75 -2.31 -1.52
N THR A 55 18.61 -1.73 -1.91
CA THR A 55 18.35 -0.29 -1.81
C THR A 55 18.39 0.15 -0.34
N ALA A 56 17.83 -0.64 0.59
CA ALA A 56 17.89 -0.35 2.01
C ALA A 56 19.34 -0.36 2.54
N GLU A 57 20.12 -1.40 2.23
CA GLU A 57 21.53 -1.53 2.60
C GLU A 57 22.38 -0.39 2.04
N ALA A 58 22.27 -0.11 0.73
CA ALA A 58 23.00 0.97 0.06
C ALA A 58 22.67 2.36 0.61
N ASN A 59 21.54 2.51 1.31
CA ASN A 59 21.11 3.77 1.91
C ASN A 59 21.37 3.87 3.42
N GLY A 60 22.09 2.90 4.01
CA GLY A 60 22.51 2.92 5.42
C GLY A 60 21.42 2.52 6.40
N LEU A 61 20.42 1.76 5.96
CA LEU A 61 19.43 1.18 6.86
C LEU A 61 19.98 -0.11 7.52
N PRO A 62 19.71 -0.37 8.82
CA PRO A 62 20.09 -1.62 9.47
C PRO A 62 19.51 -2.83 8.77
N ARG A 63 20.25 -3.96 8.80
CA ARG A 63 20.00 -5.20 8.04
C ARG A 63 18.64 -5.86 8.29
N GLU A 64 17.89 -5.44 9.30
CA GLU A 64 16.56 -5.97 9.66
C GLU A 64 15.47 -4.89 9.75
N SER A 65 15.79 -3.65 9.39
CA SER A 65 14.83 -2.54 9.47
C SER A 65 13.72 -2.62 8.41
N VAL A 66 13.98 -3.32 7.29
CA VAL A 66 13.03 -3.54 6.20
C VAL A 66 12.83 -5.03 6.00
N VAL A 67 11.60 -5.50 6.17
CA VAL A 67 11.17 -6.87 5.93
C VAL A 67 10.44 -6.93 4.59
N ALA A 68 11.12 -7.43 3.55
CA ALA A 68 10.56 -7.59 2.21
C ALA A 68 10.05 -9.02 1.98
N THR A 69 8.77 -9.18 1.62
CA THR A 69 8.09 -10.47 1.46
C THR A 69 7.59 -10.67 0.03
N LYS A 70 8.02 -11.73 -0.65
CA LYS A 70 7.47 -12.13 -1.95
C LYS A 70 6.04 -12.65 -1.78
N CYS A 71 5.03 -11.87 -2.15
CA CYS A 71 3.63 -12.29 -2.07
C CYS A 71 2.72 -11.45 -2.95
N ASN A 72 1.49 -11.93 -3.15
CA ASN A 72 0.44 -11.19 -3.84
C ASN A 72 -0.21 -10.18 -2.87
N LEU A 73 -0.09 -8.90 -3.20
CA LEU A 73 -0.56 -7.77 -2.38
C LEU A 73 -0.02 -7.88 -0.95
N ALA A 74 -0.89 -8.04 0.06
CA ALA A 74 -0.50 -8.23 1.45
C ALA A 74 -1.01 -9.56 2.01
N GLY A 75 -1.40 -10.52 1.16
CA GLY A 75 -2.16 -11.72 1.54
C GLY A 75 -1.63 -12.45 2.79
N PRO A 76 -0.36 -12.90 2.82
CA PRO A 76 0.21 -13.59 3.99
C PRO A 76 0.39 -12.71 5.23
N LEU A 77 0.32 -11.38 5.08
CA LEU A 77 0.54 -10.42 6.15
C LEU A 77 -0.77 -9.98 6.82
N LEU A 78 -1.93 -10.28 6.25
CA LEU A 78 -3.23 -9.76 6.72
C LEU A 78 -3.54 -10.16 8.17
N ASP A 79 -3.23 -11.38 8.56
CA ASP A 79 -3.48 -11.87 9.92
C ASP A 79 -2.52 -11.23 10.94
N ARG A 80 -1.24 -11.09 10.55
CA ARG A 80 -0.18 -10.57 11.42
C ARG A 80 -0.24 -9.04 11.57
N LEU A 81 -0.60 -8.34 10.50
CA LEU A 81 -0.52 -6.87 10.43
C LEU A 81 -1.89 -6.18 10.49
N GLY A 82 -2.99 -6.93 10.53
CA GLY A 82 -4.35 -6.39 10.56
C GLY A 82 -4.55 -5.36 11.67
N GLY A 83 -5.04 -4.17 11.32
CA GLY A 83 -5.28 -3.07 12.26
C GLY A 83 -4.03 -2.45 12.89
N THR A 84 -2.84 -2.69 12.34
CA THR A 84 -1.57 -2.22 12.95
C THR A 84 -0.69 -1.37 12.03
N VAL A 85 -1.06 -1.20 10.75
CA VAL A 85 -0.26 -0.43 9.80
C VAL A 85 -0.60 1.06 9.89
N ASP A 86 0.34 1.88 10.34
CA ASP A 86 0.14 3.32 10.50
C ASP A 86 0.29 4.07 9.18
N VAL A 87 1.20 3.63 8.32
CA VAL A 87 1.41 4.21 6.98
C VAL A 87 1.48 3.09 5.96
N LEU A 88 0.53 3.09 5.02
CA LEU A 88 0.52 2.19 3.88
C LEU A 88 0.82 2.97 2.59
N ILE A 89 1.73 2.47 1.77
CA ILE A 89 2.04 3.03 0.44
C ILE A 89 1.63 2.00 -0.61
N PHE A 90 0.94 2.45 -1.66
CA PHE A 90 0.63 1.59 -2.79
C PHE A 90 0.74 2.37 -4.10
N ASN A 91 1.72 2.01 -4.91
CA ASN A 91 1.83 2.47 -6.29
C ASN A 91 1.41 1.32 -7.22
N PRO A 92 0.09 1.15 -7.49
CA PRO A 92 -0.41 -0.02 -8.21
C PRO A 92 0.03 -0.05 -9.68
N PRO A 93 -0.06 -1.20 -10.36
CA PRO A 93 -0.17 -1.23 -11.81
C PRO A 93 -1.52 -0.61 -12.22
N TYR A 94 -1.51 0.69 -12.51
CA TYR A 94 -2.72 1.49 -12.78
C TYR A 94 -3.02 1.71 -14.27
N VAL A 95 -2.22 1.15 -15.18
CA VAL A 95 -2.37 1.38 -16.62
C VAL A 95 -3.47 0.47 -17.17
N PRO A 96 -4.51 1.03 -17.82
CA PRO A 96 -5.52 0.22 -18.51
C PRO A 96 -4.89 -0.67 -19.58
N THR A 97 -5.16 -1.96 -19.47
CA THR A 97 -4.60 -3.01 -20.35
C THR A 97 -5.67 -4.08 -20.58
N PRO A 98 -5.57 -4.89 -21.64
CA PRO A 98 -6.35 -6.12 -21.75
C PRO A 98 -6.22 -6.97 -20.47
N ASP A 99 -7.29 -7.65 -20.07
CA ASP A 99 -7.29 -8.39 -18.81
C ASP A 99 -6.31 -9.59 -18.85
N GLU A 100 -5.99 -10.09 -20.05
CA GLU A 100 -5.03 -11.16 -20.31
C GLU A 100 -3.58 -10.76 -19.96
N GLU A 101 -3.29 -9.46 -19.91
CA GLU A 101 -1.97 -8.93 -19.55
C GLU A 101 -1.79 -8.76 -18.04
N VAL A 102 -2.84 -9.00 -17.24
CA VAL A 102 -2.80 -8.89 -15.78
C VAL A 102 -2.28 -10.17 -15.15
N GLY A 103 -1.32 -10.04 -14.23
CA GLY A 103 -0.82 -11.17 -13.43
C GLY A 103 0.41 -11.87 -14.00
N GLY A 104 1.08 -11.26 -14.98
CA GLY A 104 2.45 -11.62 -15.32
C GLY A 104 3.40 -11.49 -14.11
N THR A 105 4.55 -12.16 -14.17
CA THR A 105 5.59 -12.10 -13.13
C THR A 105 6.80 -11.26 -13.57
N GLY A 106 6.80 -10.77 -14.80
CA GLY A 106 7.84 -9.93 -15.37
C GLY A 106 7.61 -8.44 -15.12
N ILE A 107 8.17 -7.60 -15.98
CA ILE A 107 8.11 -6.14 -15.87
C ILE A 107 6.69 -5.62 -16.09
N GLU A 108 5.87 -6.33 -16.87
CA GLU A 108 4.47 -6.02 -17.15
C GLU A 108 3.60 -5.92 -15.89
N ALA A 109 3.95 -6.68 -14.84
CA ALA A 109 3.30 -6.61 -13.54
C ALA A 109 3.38 -5.22 -12.88
N SER A 110 4.31 -4.38 -13.32
CA SER A 110 4.50 -3.03 -12.79
C SER A 110 3.52 -2.00 -13.34
N TRP A 111 2.83 -2.28 -14.46
CA TRP A 111 1.87 -1.34 -15.05
C TRP A 111 0.51 -1.95 -15.39
N ALA A 112 0.42 -3.23 -15.76
CA ALA A 112 -0.80 -3.85 -16.30
C ALA A 112 -1.92 -3.97 -15.25
N GLY A 113 -2.86 -3.01 -15.29
CA GLY A 113 -3.98 -2.93 -14.36
C GLY A 113 -5.29 -3.55 -14.85
N GLY A 114 -5.35 -4.06 -16.07
CA GLY A 114 -6.55 -4.62 -16.69
C GLY A 114 -7.60 -3.55 -17.02
N LYS A 115 -8.88 -3.95 -17.06
CA LYS A 115 -9.99 -3.01 -17.32
C LYS A 115 -9.97 -1.81 -16.37
N ASP A 116 -10.04 -0.60 -16.94
CA ASP A 116 -9.94 0.69 -16.24
C ASP A 116 -8.65 0.84 -15.39
N GLY A 117 -7.64 -0.03 -15.59
CA GLY A 117 -6.42 -0.07 -14.76
C GLY A 117 -6.68 -0.48 -13.30
N ARG A 118 -7.78 -1.17 -13.03
CA ARG A 118 -8.30 -1.35 -11.66
C ARG A 118 -8.30 -2.76 -11.10
N ARG A 119 -8.00 -3.79 -11.89
CA ARG A 119 -8.08 -5.20 -11.44
C ARG A 119 -7.25 -5.46 -10.18
N VAL A 120 -6.05 -4.89 -10.10
CA VAL A 120 -5.16 -5.03 -8.95
C VAL A 120 -5.58 -4.08 -7.82
N ILE A 121 -5.98 -2.85 -8.14
CA ILE A 121 -6.49 -1.86 -7.19
C ILE A 121 -7.67 -2.45 -6.42
N ASP A 122 -8.69 -2.96 -7.11
CA ASP A 122 -9.93 -3.47 -6.51
C ASP A 122 -9.68 -4.64 -5.56
N LYS A 123 -8.66 -5.48 -5.82
CA LYS A 123 -8.24 -6.57 -4.93
C LYS A 123 -7.48 -6.06 -3.69
N ALA A 124 -6.81 -4.91 -3.79
CA ALA A 124 -6.03 -4.31 -2.71
C ALA A 124 -6.90 -3.51 -1.73
N LEU A 125 -7.95 -2.84 -2.21
CA LEU A 125 -8.85 -2.01 -1.38
C LEU A 125 -9.34 -2.70 -0.08
N PRO A 126 -9.92 -3.92 -0.10
CA PRO A 126 -10.33 -4.61 1.13
C PRO A 126 -9.14 -4.93 2.05
N GLN A 127 -7.97 -5.22 1.49
CA GLN A 127 -6.76 -5.50 2.27
C GLN A 127 -6.25 -4.24 2.97
N ILE A 128 -6.21 -3.11 2.26
CA ILE A 128 -5.86 -1.79 2.83
C ILE A 128 -6.77 -1.49 4.02
N ALA A 129 -8.08 -1.68 3.85
CA ALA A 129 -9.03 -1.47 4.93
C ALA A 129 -8.76 -2.33 6.18
N ARG A 130 -8.41 -3.61 5.98
CA ARG A 130 -8.06 -4.53 7.06
C ARG A 130 -6.74 -4.18 7.77
N LEU A 131 -5.80 -3.55 7.07
CA LEU A 131 -4.44 -3.32 7.55
C LEU A 131 -4.29 -2.04 8.39
N LEU A 132 -5.02 -0.97 8.05
CA LEU A 132 -4.81 0.34 8.65
C LEU A 132 -5.09 0.38 10.16
N SER A 133 -4.18 0.99 10.91
CA SER A 133 -4.33 1.18 12.35
C SER A 133 -5.35 2.28 12.68
N TRP A 134 -6.14 2.08 13.73
CA TRP A 134 -7.05 3.12 14.23
C TRP A 134 -6.40 3.90 15.39
N PRO A 135 -6.59 5.23 15.50
CA PRO A 135 -7.34 6.12 14.61
C PRO A 135 -6.50 6.82 13.53
N HIS A 136 -5.17 6.60 13.53
CA HIS A 136 -4.24 7.45 12.79
C HIS A 136 -3.67 6.81 11.52
N GLY A 137 -4.01 5.56 11.24
CA GLY A 137 -3.57 4.84 10.05
C GLY A 137 -4.02 5.54 8.78
N ALA A 138 -3.07 5.70 7.85
CA ALA A 138 -3.33 6.29 6.55
C ALA A 138 -2.69 5.46 5.43
N ALA A 139 -3.41 5.35 4.30
CA ALA A 139 -2.85 4.83 3.07
C ALA A 139 -2.65 5.94 2.04
N TYR A 140 -1.62 5.79 1.21
CA TYR A 140 -1.33 6.66 0.08
C TYR A 140 -1.30 5.79 -1.18
N MET A 141 -2.25 6.02 -2.09
CA MET A 141 -2.39 5.25 -3.32
C MET A 141 -2.29 6.15 -4.54
N ILE A 142 -1.51 5.74 -5.55
CA ILE A 142 -1.47 6.45 -6.84
C ILE A 142 -2.63 5.99 -7.72
N THR A 143 -3.29 6.94 -8.37
CA THR A 143 -4.33 6.72 -9.39
C THR A 143 -4.15 7.65 -10.57
N VAL A 144 -4.57 7.21 -11.76
CA VAL A 144 -4.83 8.05 -12.93
C VAL A 144 -6.34 8.24 -13.13
N ASP A 145 -6.73 9.17 -14.00
CA ASP A 145 -8.15 9.48 -14.27
C ASP A 145 -8.93 8.25 -14.78
N ASP A 146 -8.29 7.38 -15.58
CA ASP A 146 -8.88 6.12 -16.07
C ASP A 146 -9.28 5.17 -14.94
N ASN A 147 -8.64 5.27 -13.76
CA ASN A 147 -9.00 4.47 -12.60
C ASN A 147 -10.27 4.94 -11.91
N ARG A 148 -10.88 6.05 -12.34
CA ARG A 148 -12.14 6.57 -11.76
C ARG A 148 -12.06 6.74 -10.23
N PRO A 149 -11.13 7.56 -9.72
CA PRO A 149 -10.88 7.68 -8.27
C PRO A 149 -12.12 8.09 -7.46
N GLU A 150 -13.10 8.78 -8.07
CA GLU A 150 -14.38 9.10 -7.41
C GLU A 150 -15.21 7.85 -7.12
N GLN A 151 -15.14 6.82 -7.97
CA GLN A 151 -15.83 5.54 -7.74
C GLN A 151 -15.14 4.77 -6.62
N ILE A 152 -13.80 4.76 -6.60
CA ILE A 152 -13.01 4.20 -5.51
C ILE A 152 -13.36 4.89 -4.20
N ALA A 153 -13.41 6.22 -4.17
CA ALA A 153 -13.74 6.99 -2.98
C ALA A 153 -15.14 6.65 -2.44
N LYS A 154 -16.16 6.58 -3.32
CA LYS A 154 -17.53 6.19 -2.98
C LYS A 154 -17.61 4.77 -2.41
N LEU A 155 -16.88 3.82 -3.00
CA LEU A 155 -16.80 2.45 -2.52
C LEU A 155 -16.16 2.40 -1.12
N MET A 156 -15.00 3.03 -0.96
CA MET A 156 -14.21 2.97 0.28
C MET A 156 -14.93 3.58 1.47
N ILE A 157 -15.62 4.71 1.28
CA ILE A 157 -16.40 5.31 2.36
C ILE A 157 -17.63 4.48 2.71
N LYS A 158 -18.31 3.90 1.70
CA LYS A 158 -19.55 3.12 1.89
C LYS A 158 -19.29 1.78 2.57
N GLU A 159 -18.33 1.01 2.05
CA GLU A 159 -18.09 -0.38 2.50
C GLU A 159 -17.13 -0.45 3.70
N TYR A 160 -16.17 0.47 3.79
CA TYR A 160 -15.09 0.40 4.78
C TYR A 160 -14.99 1.63 5.69
N GLY A 161 -15.85 2.64 5.52
CA GLY A 161 -15.75 3.87 6.33
C GLY A 161 -14.40 4.59 6.17
N ILE A 162 -13.77 4.46 5.00
CA ILE A 162 -12.49 5.09 4.69
C ILE A 162 -12.74 6.28 3.77
N LEU A 163 -12.36 7.46 4.26
CA LEU A 163 -12.37 8.69 3.47
C LEU A 163 -11.18 8.67 2.51
N VAL A 164 -11.44 8.88 1.23
CA VAL A 164 -10.42 8.98 0.19
C VAL A 164 -10.44 10.40 -0.37
N GLN A 165 -9.31 11.09 -0.31
CA GLN A 165 -9.17 12.47 -0.78
C GLN A 165 -7.93 12.64 -1.65
N PRO A 166 -8.01 13.42 -2.76
CA PRO A 166 -6.83 13.75 -3.53
C PRO A 166 -5.91 14.64 -2.69
N LEU A 167 -4.66 14.22 -2.53
CA LEU A 167 -3.65 14.94 -1.75
C LEU A 167 -2.76 15.79 -2.65
N VAL A 168 -2.23 15.20 -3.72
CA VAL A 168 -1.38 15.86 -4.70
C VAL A 168 -1.74 15.35 -6.08
N ARG A 169 -1.92 16.26 -7.05
CA ARG A 169 -2.13 15.93 -8.45
C ARG A 169 -1.00 16.53 -9.29
N ARG A 170 -0.43 15.73 -10.19
CA ARG A 170 0.66 16.15 -11.08
C ARG A 170 0.43 15.60 -12.48
N ARG A 171 0.69 16.43 -13.49
CA ARG A 171 0.77 15.99 -14.88
C ARG A 171 2.14 15.37 -15.15
N ALA A 172 2.15 14.17 -15.70
CA ALA A 172 3.34 13.50 -16.22
C ALA A 172 3.06 13.11 -17.67
N ARG A 173 3.70 13.81 -18.62
CA ARG A 173 3.44 13.68 -20.06
C ARG A 173 1.94 13.84 -20.36
N ASN A 174 1.28 12.75 -20.77
CA ASN A 174 -0.12 12.71 -21.19
C ASN A 174 -1.06 12.22 -20.08
N GLU A 175 -0.55 11.92 -18.89
CA GLU A 175 -1.34 11.39 -17.78
C GLU A 175 -1.37 12.37 -16.60
N TYR A 176 -2.49 12.36 -15.87
CA TYR A 176 -2.62 13.03 -14.58
C TYR A 176 -2.55 11.99 -13.47
N LEU A 177 -1.42 11.99 -12.76
CA LEU A 177 -1.22 11.15 -11.58
C LEU A 177 -1.75 11.90 -10.36
N THR A 178 -2.58 11.23 -9.57
CA THR A 178 -3.09 11.75 -8.30
C THR A 178 -2.71 10.80 -7.18
N VAL A 179 -2.06 11.34 -6.14
CA VAL A 179 -1.87 10.65 -4.87
C VAL A 179 -3.16 10.80 -4.06
N GLN A 180 -3.83 9.69 -3.80
CA GLN A 180 -5.01 9.61 -2.95
C GLN A 180 -4.57 9.33 -1.52
N LYS A 181 -5.02 10.14 -0.57
CA LYS A 181 -4.89 9.87 0.87
C LYS A 181 -6.16 9.19 1.36
N MET A 182 -6.00 8.06 2.03
CA MET A 182 -7.08 7.26 2.58
C MET A 182 -6.96 7.22 4.11
N THR A 183 -8.01 7.60 4.83
CA THR A 183 -8.02 7.63 6.30
C THR A 183 -9.31 7.07 6.87
N LEU A 184 -9.21 6.33 7.97
CA LEU A 184 -10.38 5.80 8.67
C LEU A 184 -11.22 6.94 9.28
N THR A 185 -12.54 6.88 9.12
CA THR A 185 -13.47 7.87 9.71
C THR A 185 -14.10 7.40 11.02
N LYS A 186 -14.06 6.09 11.26
CA LYS A 186 -14.59 5.42 12.45
C LYS A 186 -13.75 4.20 12.74
N LYS A 187 -13.73 3.77 14.01
CA LYS A 187 -13.15 2.47 14.36
C LYS A 187 -13.94 1.40 13.60
N LEU A 188 -13.23 0.60 12.81
CA LEU A 188 -13.80 -0.61 12.24
C LEU A 188 -14.02 -1.59 13.39
N THR A 189 -15.23 -1.63 13.92
CA THR A 189 -15.68 -2.69 14.84
C THR A 189 -16.14 -3.86 13.99
N ASP A 190 -15.44 -5.00 14.03
CA ASP A 190 -15.95 -6.24 13.42
C ASP A 190 -17.18 -6.68 14.25
N PRO A 191 -18.31 -7.05 13.62
CA PRO A 191 -18.39 -8.32 12.91
C PRO A 191 -19.11 -8.18 11.55
N LEU A 192 -18.55 -8.72 10.45
CA LEU A 192 -19.23 -9.39 9.32
C LEU A 192 -18.32 -9.45 8.07
N ILE A 193 -17.44 -10.46 8.03
CA ILE A 193 -17.33 -11.28 6.82
C ILE A 193 -18.05 -12.60 7.16
N SER A 194 -19.39 -12.56 7.15
CA SER A 194 -20.16 -13.77 6.90
C SER A 194 -19.93 -14.14 5.45
N VAL A 195 -19.08 -15.15 5.24
CA VAL A 195 -18.96 -15.84 3.95
C VAL A 195 -20.23 -16.68 3.77
N GLU A 196 -21.34 -16.05 3.40
CA GLU A 196 -22.51 -16.74 2.84
C GLU A 196 -22.71 -16.23 1.42
N GLY A 197 -22.34 -17.06 0.43
CA GLY A 197 -22.54 -16.72 -0.98
C GLY A 197 -21.75 -17.51 -2.01
N ALA A 198 -20.92 -18.48 -1.62
CA ALA A 198 -20.21 -19.37 -2.56
C ALA A 198 -20.61 -20.83 -2.35
N CYS A 199 -21.88 -21.13 -2.63
CA CYS A 199 -22.34 -22.47 -3.02
C CYS A 199 -23.69 -22.32 -3.73
N ARG A 200 -23.62 -22.28 -5.06
CA ARG A 200 -24.62 -22.86 -5.96
C ARG A 200 -23.87 -23.65 -7.01
#